data_AF-A0A2E6VL76-F1
#
_entry.id   AF-A0A2E6VL76-F1
#
_cell.length_a   1.000
_cell.length_b   1.000
_cell.length_c   1.000
_cell.angle_alpha   90.00
_cell.angle_beta   90.00
_cell.angle_gamma   90.00
#
_symmetry.space_group_name_H-M   'P 1'
#
loop_
_entity.id
_entity.type
_entity.pdbx_description
1 polymer ?
#
loop_
_entity_poly.entity_id
_entity_poly.type
_entity_poly.pdbx_seq_one_letter_code
_entity_poly.pdbx_strand_id
1 'polypeptide(L)'
;MRKFFSLVFFLPLILWVCLSCAKSEEKVETFIEINKLEEERLESPNGWIQIGPETFELVFKCYKNQLGEAAAIGTGEDPDTGESVEALIQGFTGRPYVGLLKNGLTMFEASLKETLDISLDDLEIKSGPIFWQKNIDLESSYGESAGYGSFFIKCEQFEKGLLEEEIAN
;
A
#
# COMPACT_ATOMS: atom_id res chain seq x y z
N MET A 1 54.99 -68.82 21.52
CA MET A 1 56.34 -68.95 20.92
C MET A 1 56.37 -68.22 19.59
N ARG A 2 57.39 -67.37 19.36
CA ARG A 2 57.99 -66.91 18.07
C ARG A 2 57.06 -66.23 17.05
N LYS A 3 57.20 -64.92 16.74
CA LYS A 3 58.19 -64.21 15.89
C LYS A 3 58.29 -64.71 14.43
N PHE A 4 58.38 -63.74 13.50
CA PHE A 4 58.56 -63.79 12.02
C PHE A 4 57.24 -63.94 11.21
N PHE A 5 56.93 -63.29 10.08
CA PHE A 5 57.60 -62.73 8.88
C PHE A 5 56.68 -61.61 8.31
N SER A 6 57.10 -60.39 7.93
CA SER A 6 57.60 -59.90 6.63
C SER A 6 56.81 -60.25 5.34
N LEU A 7 56.65 -59.23 4.46
CA LEU A 7 56.18 -59.21 3.05
C LEU A 7 54.65 -59.38 2.77
N VAL A 8 53.99 -58.74 1.81
CA VAL A 8 54.21 -57.63 0.86
C VAL A 8 52.88 -57.41 0.09
N PHE A 9 52.60 -56.16 -0.31
CA PHE A 9 51.66 -55.71 -1.37
C PHE A 9 50.17 -56.08 -1.30
N PHE A 10 49.30 -55.05 -1.27
CA PHE A 10 48.42 -54.66 -2.39
C PHE A 10 47.64 -53.38 -2.00
N LEU A 11 47.93 -52.27 -2.67
CA LEU A 11 47.03 -51.11 -2.83
C LEU A 11 45.90 -51.53 -3.82
N PRO A 12 44.72 -50.87 -3.95
CA PRO A 12 44.49 -49.45 -3.66
C PRO A 12 43.10 -49.04 -3.13
N LEU A 13 42.96 -47.72 -2.91
CA LEU A 13 41.73 -46.91 -2.89
C LEU A 13 40.68 -47.21 -1.81
N ILE A 14 40.49 -46.27 -0.87
CA ILE A 14 39.17 -45.73 -0.51
C ILE A 14 39.38 -44.32 0.09
N LEU A 15 38.84 -43.36 -0.66
CA LEU A 15 38.25 -42.08 -0.27
C LEU A 15 38.61 -41.48 1.10
N TRP A 16 39.44 -40.44 1.06
CA TRP A 16 39.40 -39.36 2.05
C TRP A 16 38.34 -38.35 1.61
N VAL A 17 37.18 -38.39 2.25
CA VAL A 17 36.24 -37.26 2.27
C VAL A 17 35.88 -37.00 3.73
N CYS A 18 35.79 -35.71 4.03
CA CYS A 18 35.17 -35.05 5.17
C CYS A 18 36.11 -34.40 6.21
N LEU A 19 35.67 -33.21 6.61
CA LEU A 19 36.17 -32.26 7.63
C LEU A 19 37.25 -31.30 7.11
N SER A 20 37.01 -30.00 6.86
CA SER A 20 35.99 -29.12 7.44
C SER A 20 35.78 -27.91 6.54
N CYS A 21 34.54 -27.69 6.07
CA CYS A 21 34.09 -26.35 5.68
C CYS A 21 33.06 -25.93 6.72
N ALA A 22 33.43 -24.94 7.53
CA ALA A 22 32.60 -24.42 8.61
C ALA A 22 31.39 -23.69 8.03
N LYS A 23 30.23 -24.09 8.53
CA LYS A 23 28.89 -23.54 8.30
C LYS A 23 28.86 -22.05 8.66
N SER A 24 28.51 -21.21 7.70
CA SER A 24 28.21 -19.77 7.88
C SER A 24 26.92 -19.45 7.12
N GLU A 25 25.83 -20.10 7.50
CA GLU A 25 24.48 -19.88 6.98
C GLU A 25 23.52 -19.99 8.17
N GLU A 26 23.40 -18.92 8.95
CA GLU A 26 22.40 -18.85 10.04
C GLU A 26 21.97 -17.40 10.35
N LYS A 27 22.73 -16.39 9.90
CA LYS A 27 22.43 -14.97 10.17
C LYS A 27 21.58 -14.27 9.09
N VAL A 28 21.45 -14.87 7.90
CA VAL A 28 20.78 -14.24 6.75
C VAL A 28 19.27 -14.53 6.75
N GLU A 29 18.87 -15.73 7.19
CA GLU A 29 17.46 -16.16 7.19
C GLU A 29 16.60 -15.29 8.13
N THR A 30 17.12 -14.97 9.32
CA THR A 30 16.39 -14.16 10.31
C THR A 30 16.16 -12.72 9.86
N PHE A 31 17.07 -12.10 9.10
CA PHE A 31 16.91 -10.71 8.64
C PHE A 31 15.87 -10.59 7.52
N ILE A 32 15.78 -11.59 6.64
CA ILE A 32 14.75 -11.64 5.59
C ILE A 32 13.37 -11.87 6.22
N GLU A 33 13.30 -12.73 7.23
CA GLU A 33 12.05 -13.04 7.93
C GLU A 33 11.51 -11.84 8.73
N ILE A 34 12.38 -11.07 9.40
CA ILE A 34 11.98 -9.86 10.14
C ILE A 34 11.51 -8.74 9.18
N ASN A 35 12.22 -8.50 8.08
CA ASN A 35 11.81 -7.49 7.10
C ASN A 35 10.49 -7.85 6.41
N LYS A 36 10.24 -9.15 6.17
CA LYS A 36 8.99 -9.63 5.58
C LYS A 36 7.81 -9.55 6.54
N LEU A 37 8.04 -9.76 7.84
CA LEU A 37 7.01 -9.62 8.89
C LEU A 37 6.66 -8.17 9.20
N GLU A 38 7.57 -7.22 8.99
CA GLU A 38 7.30 -5.78 9.13
C GLU A 38 6.47 -5.23 7.96
N GLU A 39 6.62 -5.81 6.76
CA GLU A 39 5.83 -5.47 5.56
C GLU A 39 4.42 -6.12 5.55
N GLU A 40 4.20 -7.20 6.32
CA GLU A 40 2.89 -7.85 6.53
C GLU A 40 2.15 -7.35 7.78
N ARG A 41 2.56 -6.23 8.39
CA ARG A 41 1.69 -5.54 9.34
C ARG A 41 0.51 -4.98 8.55
N LEU A 42 -0.60 -5.72 8.53
CA LEU A 42 -1.91 -5.21 8.13
C LEU A 42 -2.18 -3.93 8.92
N GLU A 43 -1.86 -2.78 8.32
CA GLU A 43 -2.22 -1.49 8.87
C GLU A 43 -3.74 -1.48 9.02
N SER A 44 -4.21 -1.12 10.22
CA SER A 44 -5.65 -1.07 10.46
C SER A 44 -6.24 0.08 9.64
N PRO A 45 -7.40 -0.11 9.00
CA PRO A 45 -8.05 0.97 8.26
C PRO A 45 -8.21 2.21 9.15
N ASN A 46 -7.80 3.35 8.61
CA ASN A 46 -7.88 4.65 9.27
C ASN A 46 -8.87 5.59 8.56
N GLY A 47 -9.56 5.09 7.53
CA GLY A 47 -10.61 5.82 6.84
C GLY A 47 -11.52 4.90 6.06
N TRP A 48 -12.59 5.48 5.53
CA TRP A 48 -13.54 4.79 4.68
C TRP A 48 -14.06 5.70 3.57
N ILE A 49 -14.45 5.07 2.46
CA ILE A 49 -15.17 5.71 1.35
C ILE A 49 -16.48 4.96 1.15
N GLN A 50 -17.58 5.70 1.12
CA GLN A 50 -18.90 5.16 0.81
C GLN A 50 -19.31 5.56 -0.60
N ILE A 51 -19.78 4.59 -1.39
CA ILE A 51 -20.32 4.77 -2.75
C ILE A 51 -21.64 4.00 -2.84
N GLY A 52 -22.76 4.73 -2.78
CA GLY A 52 -24.07 4.10 -2.71
C GLY A 52 -24.18 3.18 -1.49
N PRO A 53 -24.52 1.88 -1.67
CA PRO A 53 -24.59 0.93 -0.57
C PRO A 53 -23.22 0.37 -0.14
N GLU A 54 -22.18 0.53 -0.95
CA GLU A 54 -20.85 -0.03 -0.71
C GLU A 54 -20.03 0.89 0.19
N THR A 55 -19.26 0.31 1.11
CA THR A 55 -18.30 1.03 1.96
C THR A 55 -16.97 0.32 1.91
N PHE A 56 -15.92 1.05 1.56
CA PHE A 56 -14.55 0.57 1.45
C PHE A 56 -13.76 1.10 2.64
N GLU A 57 -13.32 0.21 3.52
CA GLU A 57 -12.38 0.54 4.59
C GLU A 57 -10.95 0.51 4.03
N LEU A 58 -10.23 1.62 4.12
CA LEU A 58 -8.93 1.79 3.48
C LEU A 58 -7.90 2.28 4.49
N VAL A 59 -6.64 1.98 4.18
CA VAL A 59 -5.47 2.52 4.87
C VAL A 59 -4.96 3.71 4.08
N PHE A 60 -5.01 4.90 4.68
CA PHE A 60 -4.60 6.16 4.08
C PHE A 60 -3.27 6.67 4.60
N LYS A 61 -2.40 7.06 3.68
CA LYS A 61 -1.27 7.96 3.95
C LYS A 61 -1.69 9.39 3.65
N CYS A 62 -1.47 10.29 4.60
CA CYS A 62 -1.90 11.68 4.51
C CYS A 62 -0.72 12.63 4.30
N TYR A 63 -0.93 13.63 3.45
CA TYR A 63 0.05 14.65 3.09
C TYR A 63 -0.54 16.03 3.29
N LYS A 64 0.28 16.98 3.72
CA LYS A 64 -0.11 18.39 3.81
C LYS A 64 0.98 19.25 3.17
N ASN A 65 0.57 20.16 2.29
CA ASN A 65 1.49 21.09 1.68
C ASN A 65 1.75 22.32 2.57
N GLN A 66 2.69 23.18 2.18
CA GLN A 66 3.04 24.43 2.88
C GLN A 66 1.89 25.43 3.01
N LEU A 67 0.86 25.32 2.15
CA LEU A 67 -0.36 26.13 2.22
C LEU A 67 -1.41 25.55 3.16
N GLY A 68 -1.13 24.39 3.76
CA GLY A 68 -2.05 23.68 4.66
C GLY A 68 -3.08 22.81 3.94
N GLU A 69 -2.99 22.67 2.61
CA GLU A 69 -3.90 21.85 1.83
C GLU A 69 -3.52 20.36 1.96
N ALA A 70 -4.54 19.52 2.14
CA ALA A 70 -4.35 18.11 2.42
C ALA A 70 -4.62 17.23 1.20
N ALA A 71 -3.87 16.14 1.10
CA ALA A 71 -4.14 15.03 0.20
C ALA A 71 -4.00 13.71 0.95
N ALA A 72 -4.69 12.66 0.50
CA ALA A 72 -4.55 11.33 1.05
C ALA A 72 -4.60 10.29 -0.06
N ILE A 73 -3.74 9.26 0.07
CA ILE A 73 -3.70 8.11 -0.83
C ILE A 73 -4.08 6.88 -0.01
N GLY A 74 -5.14 6.20 -0.42
CA GLY A 74 -5.69 5.04 0.25
C GLY A 74 -5.47 3.76 -0.51
N THR A 75 -5.22 2.67 0.21
CA THR A 75 -5.18 1.31 -0.34
C THR A 75 -5.97 0.36 0.55
N GLY A 76 -6.63 -0.63 -0.06
CA GLY A 76 -7.35 -1.68 0.63
C GLY A 76 -7.97 -2.67 -0.35
N GLU A 77 -9.02 -3.36 0.11
CA GLU A 77 -9.72 -4.38 -0.68
C GLU A 77 -11.22 -4.17 -0.59
N ASP A 78 -11.92 -4.56 -1.65
CA ASP A 78 -13.37 -4.72 -1.62
C ASP A 78 -13.74 -5.88 -0.67
N PRO A 79 -14.62 -5.68 0.33
CA PRO A 79 -14.92 -6.70 1.32
C PRO A 79 -15.70 -7.91 0.76
N ASP A 80 -16.40 -7.74 -0.36
CA ASP A 80 -17.21 -8.78 -0.98
C ASP A 80 -16.41 -9.57 -2.03
N THR A 81 -15.51 -8.91 -2.76
CA THR A 81 -14.77 -9.53 -3.88
C THR A 81 -13.29 -9.80 -3.59
N GLY A 82 -12.69 -9.13 -2.60
CA GLY A 82 -11.25 -9.14 -2.35
C GLY A 82 -10.44 -8.44 -3.45
N GLU A 83 -11.08 -7.69 -4.34
CA GLU A 83 -10.39 -6.93 -5.38
C GLU A 83 -9.67 -5.73 -4.77
N SER A 84 -8.50 -5.39 -5.33
CA SER A 84 -7.75 -4.22 -4.88
C SER A 84 -8.55 -2.92 -5.07
N VAL A 85 -8.44 -2.04 -4.09
CA VAL A 85 -9.03 -0.71 -4.10
C VAL A 85 -7.96 0.32 -3.77
N GLU A 86 -7.83 1.32 -4.62
CA GLU A 86 -6.95 2.47 -4.44
C GLU A 86 -7.78 3.74 -4.45
N ALA A 87 -7.42 4.73 -3.63
CA ALA A 87 -8.14 5.99 -3.56
C ALA A 87 -7.20 7.20 -3.53
N LEU A 88 -7.65 8.30 -4.12
CA LEU A 88 -6.99 9.59 -4.07
C LEU A 88 -7.97 10.65 -3.59
N ILE A 89 -7.63 11.35 -2.52
CA ILE A 89 -8.35 12.52 -2.01
C ILE A 89 -7.42 13.73 -2.14
N GLN A 90 -7.92 14.82 -2.70
CA GLN A 90 -7.24 16.12 -2.76
C GLN A 90 -8.19 17.21 -2.28
N GLY A 91 -7.95 17.73 -1.07
CA GLY A 91 -8.70 18.85 -0.49
C GLY A 91 -8.12 20.20 -0.89
N PHE A 92 -7.75 20.39 -2.15
CA PHE A 92 -7.09 21.60 -2.63
C PHE A 92 -8.10 22.71 -2.96
N THR A 93 -7.77 23.94 -2.59
CA THR A 93 -8.70 25.06 -2.71
C THR A 93 -9.01 25.32 -4.18
N GLY A 94 -10.30 25.34 -4.52
CA GLY A 94 -10.81 25.61 -5.87
C GLY A 94 -10.70 24.46 -6.87
N ARG A 95 -9.98 23.38 -6.54
CA ARG A 95 -9.87 22.16 -7.36
C ARG A 95 -9.83 20.90 -6.47
N PRO A 96 -10.85 20.67 -5.62
CA PRO A 96 -10.91 19.44 -4.86
C PRO A 96 -11.14 18.27 -5.82
N TYR A 97 -10.57 17.11 -5.48
CA TYR A 97 -10.74 15.88 -6.23
C TYR A 97 -10.89 14.70 -5.28
N VAL A 98 -11.73 13.74 -5.67
CA VAL A 98 -11.81 12.44 -5.02
C VAL A 98 -12.08 11.37 -6.07
N GLY A 99 -11.29 10.31 -6.02
CA GLY A 99 -11.40 9.15 -6.90
C GLY A 99 -11.11 7.86 -6.15
N LEU A 100 -11.76 6.78 -6.57
CA LEU A 100 -11.54 5.41 -6.13
C LEU A 100 -11.41 4.51 -7.36
N LEU A 101 -10.27 3.83 -7.47
CA LEU A 101 -9.96 2.85 -8.50
C LEU A 101 -10.11 1.45 -7.92
N LYS A 102 -11.13 0.73 -8.38
CA LYS A 102 -11.35 -0.69 -8.06
C LYS A 102 -10.69 -1.54 -9.15
N ASN A 103 -10.07 -2.64 -8.75
CA ASN A 103 -9.42 -3.67 -9.59
C ASN A 103 -8.46 -3.17 -10.68
N GLY A 104 -7.96 -1.94 -10.54
CA GLY A 104 -7.12 -1.28 -11.54
C GLY A 104 -7.85 -0.86 -12.84
N LEU A 105 -9.17 -1.04 -12.94
CA LEU A 105 -9.92 -0.81 -14.17
C LEU A 105 -11.14 0.10 -13.98
N THR A 106 -11.81 -0.01 -12.84
CA THR A 106 -13.07 0.72 -12.62
C THR A 106 -12.82 1.96 -11.78
N MET A 107 -13.00 3.13 -12.39
CA MET A 107 -12.83 4.41 -11.73
C MET A 107 -14.19 4.92 -11.22
N PHE A 108 -14.25 5.32 -9.96
CA PHE A 108 -15.35 6.05 -9.35
C PHE A 108 -14.86 7.43 -8.94
N GLU A 109 -15.55 8.48 -9.37
CA GLU A 109 -15.14 9.87 -9.14
C GLU A 109 -16.32 10.71 -8.70
N ALA A 110 -16.05 11.78 -7.96
CA ALA A 110 -17.06 12.80 -7.72
C ALA A 110 -17.53 13.41 -9.04
N SER A 111 -18.83 13.71 -9.12
CA SER A 111 -19.39 14.31 -10.32
C SER A 111 -18.77 15.66 -10.65
N LEU A 112 -18.47 15.88 -11.93
CA LEU A 112 -17.99 17.17 -12.45
C LEU A 112 -19.07 18.26 -12.48
N LYS A 113 -20.34 17.91 -12.21
CA LYS A 113 -21.49 18.83 -12.29
C LYS A 113 -21.95 19.33 -10.92
N GLU A 114 -21.52 18.68 -9.86
CA GLU A 114 -21.90 18.99 -8.48
C GLU A 114 -20.70 19.61 -7.74
N THR A 115 -20.98 20.31 -6.64
CA THR A 115 -19.90 20.83 -5.79
C THR A 115 -19.34 19.72 -4.93
N LEU A 116 -18.02 19.64 -4.82
CA LEU A 116 -17.31 18.73 -3.93
C LEU A 116 -16.76 19.50 -2.74
N ASP A 117 -17.35 19.27 -1.57
CA ASP A 117 -16.92 19.88 -0.33
C ASP A 117 -16.03 18.92 0.47
N ILE A 118 -14.76 19.30 0.64
CA ILE A 118 -13.80 18.59 1.48
C ILE A 118 -13.34 19.53 2.58
N SER A 119 -13.40 19.05 3.81
CA SER A 119 -12.98 19.77 5.02
C SER A 119 -11.80 19.07 5.66
N LEU A 120 -10.96 19.89 6.28
CA LEU A 120 -9.83 19.46 7.08
C LEU A 120 -9.97 20.05 8.48
N ASP A 121 -10.07 19.18 9.48
CA ASP A 121 -10.14 19.55 10.88
C ASP A 121 -9.07 18.78 11.66
N ASP A 122 -8.02 19.49 12.07
CA ASP A 122 -6.81 18.91 12.69
C ASP A 122 -6.22 17.76 11.86
N LEU A 123 -6.42 16.52 12.29
CA LEU A 123 -5.96 15.27 11.68
C LEU A 123 -7.05 14.53 10.90
N GLU A 124 -8.22 15.14 10.69
CA GLU A 124 -9.35 14.50 10.04
C GLU A 124 -9.68 15.16 8.69
N ILE A 125 -9.75 14.36 7.63
CA ILE A 125 -10.21 14.79 6.30
C ILE A 125 -11.62 14.21 6.09
N LYS A 126 -12.60 15.05 5.80
CA LYS A 126 -14.01 14.63 5.67
C LYS A 126 -14.66 15.29 4.48
N SER A 127 -15.58 14.59 3.82
CA SER A 127 -16.42 15.20 2.81
C SER A 127 -17.83 15.52 3.31
N GLY A 128 -18.48 16.46 2.64
CA GLY A 128 -19.93 16.48 2.57
C GLY A 128 -20.49 15.30 1.73
N PRO A 129 -21.78 15.32 1.37
CA PRO A 129 -22.35 14.37 0.42
C PRO A 129 -21.66 14.47 -0.94
N ILE A 130 -21.30 13.32 -1.51
CA ILE A 130 -20.71 13.19 -2.85
C ILE A 130 -21.70 12.47 -3.74
N PHE A 131 -21.95 13.00 -4.94
CA PHE A 131 -22.58 12.24 -6.01
C PHE A 131 -21.49 11.56 -6.85
N TRP A 132 -21.43 10.23 -6.78
CA TRP A 132 -20.40 9.43 -7.43
C TRP A 132 -20.81 9.03 -8.84
N GLN A 133 -19.86 9.10 -9.76
CA GLN A 133 -19.98 8.62 -11.11
C GLN A 133 -18.88 7.61 -11.43
N LYS A 134 -19.22 6.60 -12.21
CA LYS A 134 -18.32 5.56 -12.67
C LYS A 134 -17.83 5.90 -14.08
N ASN A 135 -16.51 5.79 -14.28
CA ASN A 135 -15.80 5.95 -15.53
C ASN A 135 -16.19 7.23 -16.28
N ILE A 136 -15.89 8.39 -15.68
CA ILE A 136 -16.20 9.69 -16.29
C ILE A 136 -15.36 9.86 -17.57
N ASP A 137 -16.05 10.12 -18.67
CA ASP A 137 -15.43 10.63 -19.89
C ASP A 137 -15.16 12.13 -19.74
N LEU A 138 -13.88 12.50 -19.75
CA LEU A 138 -13.43 13.89 -19.57
C LEU A 138 -13.81 14.80 -20.74
N GLU A 139 -14.04 14.26 -21.95
CA GLU A 139 -14.46 15.05 -23.10
C GLU A 139 -15.93 15.47 -22.97
N SER A 140 -16.80 14.53 -22.61
CA SER A 140 -18.24 14.79 -22.46
C SER A 140 -18.67 15.18 -21.05
N SER A 141 -17.79 15.04 -20.05
CA SER A 141 -18.10 15.19 -18.62
C SER A 141 -19.26 14.29 -18.17
N TYR A 142 -19.39 13.11 -18.78
CA TYR A 142 -20.42 12.14 -18.47
C TYR A 142 -19.82 10.88 -17.86
N GLY A 143 -20.45 10.37 -16.80
CA GLY A 143 -20.17 9.07 -16.21
C GLY A 143 -21.46 8.41 -15.72
N GLU A 144 -21.45 7.09 -15.58
CA GLU A 144 -22.59 6.32 -15.08
C GLU A 144 -22.84 6.65 -13.60
N SER A 145 -24.09 6.82 -13.18
CA SER A 145 -24.39 7.10 -11.76
C SER A 145 -24.04 5.91 -10.86
N ALA A 146 -23.19 6.11 -9.85
CA ALA A 146 -22.85 5.12 -8.83
C ALA A 146 -23.55 5.38 -7.48
N GLY A 147 -24.27 6.49 -7.35
CA GLY A 147 -25.08 6.83 -6.18
C GLY A 147 -24.45 7.92 -5.30
N TYR A 148 -25.06 8.16 -4.15
CA TYR A 148 -24.55 9.12 -3.18
C TYR A 148 -23.67 8.45 -2.13
N GLY A 149 -22.73 9.19 -1.58
CA GLY A 149 -21.86 8.71 -0.51
C GLY A 149 -21.05 9.83 0.14
N SER A 150 -19.98 9.46 0.81
CA SER A 150 -19.07 10.39 1.49
C SER A 150 -17.77 9.66 1.85
N PHE A 151 -16.81 10.36 2.45
CA PHE A 151 -15.64 9.72 3.06
C PHE A 151 -15.25 10.38 4.39
N PHE A 152 -14.52 9.62 5.19
CA PHE A 152 -13.84 10.10 6.39
C PHE A 152 -12.47 9.45 6.48
N ILE A 153 -11.45 10.24 6.84
CA ILE A 153 -10.08 9.78 7.02
C ILE A 153 -9.55 10.38 8.31
N LYS A 154 -9.00 9.52 9.16
CA LYS A 154 -8.27 9.91 10.36
C LYS A 154 -6.78 9.70 10.13
N CYS A 155 -6.07 10.78 9.87
CA CYS A 155 -4.63 10.77 9.73
C CYS A 155 -3.97 10.61 11.11
N GLU A 156 -2.90 9.83 11.21
CA GLU A 156 -2.07 9.85 12.43
C GLU A 156 -1.16 11.09 12.45
N GLN A 157 -0.69 11.46 11.27
CA GLN A 157 0.13 12.63 11.00
C GLN A 157 0.01 13.01 9.51
N PHE A 158 0.54 14.18 9.16
CA PHE A 158 0.71 14.60 7.77
C PHE A 158 2.18 14.58 7.38
N GLU A 159 2.48 13.88 6.30
CA GLU A 159 3.78 13.96 5.63
C GLU A 159 3.87 15.22 4.77
N LYS A 160 5.09 15.61 4.38
CA LYS A 160 5.29 16.73 3.44
C LYS A 160 4.64 16.40 2.10
N GLY A 161 4.05 17.41 1.45
CA GLY A 161 3.36 17.26 0.18
C GLY A 161 4.24 16.60 -0.91
N LEU A 162 3.66 15.66 -1.66
CA LEU A 162 4.32 14.89 -2.73
C LEU A 162 4.92 15.73 -3.88
N LEU A 163 4.54 17.01 -3.98
CA LEU A 163 4.99 17.94 -5.02
C LEU A 163 5.93 19.04 -4.50
N GLU A 164 6.35 18.95 -3.24
CA GLU A 164 7.32 19.89 -2.70
C GLU A 164 8.73 19.42 -3.08
N GLU A 165 9.19 19.81 -4.28
CA GLU A 165 10.62 19.81 -4.55
C GLU A 165 11.29 20.67 -3.46
N GLU A 166 12.32 20.13 -2.82
CA GLU A 166 13.19 20.92 -1.95
C GLU A 166 13.82 22.02 -2.82
N ILE A 167 13.23 23.21 -2.83
CA ILE A 167 13.88 24.39 -3.37
C ILE A 167 15.02 24.70 -2.40
N ALA A 168 16.17 24.06 -2.64
CA ALA A 168 17.42 24.33 -1.95
C ALA A 168 17.79 25.79 -2.24
N ASN A 169 17.72 26.62 -1.19
CA ASN A 169 18.31 27.96 -1.18
C ASN A 169 19.83 27.88 -1.08
#